data_AF-A0A3A2ZBS0-F1
#
_entry.id   AF-A0A3A2ZBS0-F1
#
_cell.length_a   1.000
_cell.length_b   1.000
_cell.length_c   1.000
_cell.angle_alpha   90.00
_cell.angle_beta   90.00
_cell.angle_gamma   90.00
#
_symmetry.space_group_name_H-M   'P 1'
#
loop_
_entity.id
_entity.type
_entity.pdbx_description
1 polymer ?
#
loop_
_entity_poly.entity_id
_entity_poly.type
_entity_poly.pdbx_seq_one_letter_code
_entity_poly.pdbx_strand_id
1 'polypeptide(L)'
;MPPIRSRTSRNSVEQEGRLLLAISAIQKKEIAAIREAARRFNVPKSTLRTRLRGAINRAETRANNHKLTEIEEDSLIQWILSMDQRGAAPRPAT
;
A
#
# COMPACT_ATOMS: atom_id res chain seq x y z
N MET A 1 -13.35 -2.12 20.61
CA MET A 1 -13.44 -0.84 19.87
C MET A 1 -12.24 -0.73 18.96
N PRO A 2 -12.38 -0.48 17.64
CA PRO A 2 -11.22 -0.31 16.78
C PRO A 2 -10.48 0.98 17.19
N PRO A 3 -9.14 1.02 17.08
CA PRO A 3 -8.39 2.19 17.50
C PRO A 3 -8.74 3.39 16.60
N ILE A 4 -9.03 4.53 17.22
CA ILE A 4 -9.24 5.81 16.55
C ILE A 4 -7.95 6.14 15.78
N ARG A 5 -8.04 6.32 14.45
CA ARG A 5 -6.89 6.64 13.59
C ARG A 5 -6.11 7.81 14.16
N SER A 6 -4.91 7.52 14.68
CA SER A 6 -4.05 8.51 15.29
C SER A 6 -3.56 9.53 14.24
N ARG A 7 -3.24 10.74 14.69
CA ARG A 7 -2.73 11.85 13.85
C ARG A 7 -1.55 11.43 12.96
N THR A 8 -0.78 10.44 13.40
CA THR A 8 0.37 9.84 12.72
C THR A 8 -0.01 9.16 11.39
N SER A 9 -1.17 8.51 11.29
CA SER A 9 -1.57 7.83 10.04
C SER A 9 -1.95 8.83 8.93
N ARG A 10 -2.55 9.97 9.29
CA ARG A 10 -2.84 11.07 8.34
C ARG A 10 -1.55 11.67 7.77
N ASN A 11 -0.56 11.90 8.63
CA ASN A 11 0.75 12.39 8.21
C ASN A 11 1.45 11.43 7.21
N SER A 12 1.29 10.11 7.38
CA SER A 12 1.88 9.12 6.47
C SER A 12 1.23 9.12 5.08
N VAL A 13 -0.10 9.30 4.99
CA VAL A 13 -0.82 9.33 3.71
C VAL A 13 -0.46 10.61 2.94
N GLU A 14 -0.44 11.75 3.62
CA GLU A 14 -0.03 13.02 3.01
C GLU A 14 1.44 12.99 2.53
N GLN A 15 2.32 12.35 3.30
CA GLN A 15 3.72 12.17 2.92
C GLN A 15 3.87 11.31 1.67
N GLU A 16 3.12 10.21 1.55
CA GLU A 16 3.11 9.37 0.35
C GLU A 16 2.53 10.12 -0.87
N GLY A 17 1.48 10.92 -0.69
CA GLY A 17 0.96 11.79 -1.75
C GLY A 17 2.03 12.76 -2.29
N ARG A 18 2.79 13.41 -1.39
CA ARG A 18 3.91 14.29 -1.79
C ARG A 18 5.06 13.53 -2.47
N LEU A 19 5.34 12.30 -2.04
CA LEU A 19 6.33 11.42 -2.68
C LEU A 19 5.94 11.07 -4.12
N LEU A 20 4.68 10.71 -4.35
CA LEU A 20 4.17 10.41 -5.69
C LEU A 20 4.25 11.63 -6.62
N LEU A 21 3.90 12.82 -6.11
CA LEU A 21 4.07 14.08 -6.86
C LEU A 21 5.54 14.32 -7.21
N ALA A 22 6.45 14.15 -6.26
CA ALA A 22 7.89 14.31 -6.48
C ALA A 22 8.44 13.33 -7.52
N ILE A 23 7.97 12.08 -7.53
CA ILE A 23 8.35 11.08 -8.54
C ILE A 23 7.83 11.49 -9.92
N SER A 24 6.57 11.90 -10.01
CA SER A 24 5.98 12.31 -11.28
C SER A 24 6.71 13.51 -11.89
N ALA A 25 7.13 14.48 -11.07
CA ALA A 25 7.89 15.65 -11.51
C ALA A 25 9.28 15.28 -12.06
N ILE A 26 9.94 14.28 -11.45
CA ILE A 26 11.22 13.75 -11.95
C ILE A 26 11.01 12.99 -13.27
N GLN A 27 9.97 12.16 -13.37
CA GLN A 27 9.67 11.40 -14.58
C GLN A 27 9.30 12.31 -15.76
N LYS A 28 8.56 13.38 -15.50
CA LYS A 28 8.22 14.43 -16.48
C LYS A 28 9.39 15.35 -16.84
N LYS A 29 10.58 15.13 -16.25
CA LYS A 29 11.79 15.96 -16.42
C LYS A 29 11.62 17.44 -16.03
N GLU A 30 10.61 17.76 -15.22
CA GLU A 30 10.44 19.10 -14.64
C GLU A 30 11.54 19.41 -13.61
N ILE A 31 12.09 18.36 -12.99
CA ILE A 31 13.17 18.44 -12.02
C ILE A 31 14.19 17.36 -12.31
N ALA A 32 15.42 17.76 -12.65
CA ALA A 32 16.50 16.82 -12.95
C ALA A 32 17.12 16.22 -11.66
N ALA A 33 17.14 16.98 -10.56
CA ALA A 33 17.83 16.58 -9.34
C ALA A 33 16.88 16.04 -8.25
N ILE A 34 17.15 14.82 -7.77
CA ILE A 34 16.41 14.19 -6.65
C ILE A 34 16.42 15.09 -5.40
N ARG A 35 17.55 15.78 -5.14
CA ARG A 35 17.69 16.70 -3.98
C ARG A 35 16.79 17.93 -4.11
N GLU A 36 16.55 18.40 -5.32
CA GLU A 36 15.65 19.54 -5.55
C GLU A 36 14.19 19.13 -5.44
N ALA A 37 13.81 17.98 -6.01
CA ALA A 37 12.47 17.43 -5.86
C ALA A 37 12.15 17.19 -4.38
N ALA A 38 13.07 16.59 -3.63
CA ALA A 38 12.91 16.38 -2.18
C ALA A 38 12.66 17.70 -1.41
N ARG A 39 13.37 18.78 -1.78
CA ARG A 39 13.17 20.10 -1.16
C ARG A 39 11.85 20.75 -1.56
N ARG A 40 11.50 20.74 -2.86
CA ARG A 40 10.24 21.32 -3.37
C ARG A 40 9.00 20.68 -2.76
N PHE A 41 9.00 19.35 -2.66
CA PHE A 41 7.87 18.60 -2.13
C PHE A 41 7.94 18.32 -0.62
N ASN A 42 8.96 18.86 0.06
CA ASN A 42 9.21 18.68 1.49
C ASN A 42 9.16 17.20 1.93
N VAL A 43 9.86 16.33 1.20
CA VAL A 43 9.97 14.90 1.49
C VAL A 43 11.42 14.49 1.76
N PRO A 44 11.67 13.50 2.63
CA PRO A 44 13.03 13.01 2.87
C PRO A 44 13.67 12.45 1.59
N LYS A 45 14.88 12.92 1.29
CA LYS A 45 15.66 12.47 0.11
C LYS A 45 15.89 10.95 0.10
N SER A 46 16.14 10.36 1.28
CA SER A 46 16.36 8.92 1.43
C SER A 46 15.13 8.14 0.97
N THR A 47 13.93 8.53 1.44
CA THR A 47 12.65 7.91 1.07
C THR A 47 12.37 8.06 -0.42
N LEU A 48 12.55 9.26 -0.98
CA LEU A 48 12.36 9.51 -2.42
C LEU A 48 13.28 8.64 -3.29
N ARG A 49 14.55 8.48 -2.88
CA ARG A 49 15.51 7.61 -3.58
C ARG A 49 15.13 6.14 -3.51
N THR A 50 14.68 5.67 -2.36
CA THR A 50 14.20 4.28 -2.19
C THR A 50 12.96 4.02 -3.04
N ARG A 51 12.04 4.98 -3.12
CA ARG A 51 10.84 4.90 -3.95
C ARG A 51 11.15 4.88 -5.44
N LEU A 52 12.10 5.70 -5.90
CA LEU A 52 12.60 5.68 -7.29
C LEU A 52 13.28 4.36 -7.68
N ARG A 53 13.82 3.60 -6.71
CA ARG A 53 14.37 2.27 -6.94
C ARG A 53 13.31 1.17 -7.04
N GLY A 54 12.02 1.50 -6.91
CA GLY A 54 10.91 0.55 -7.04
C GLY A 54 10.34 0.04 -5.71
N ALA A 55 10.70 0.64 -4.58
CA ALA A 55 10.02 0.30 -3.32
C ALA A 55 8.54 0.73 -3.36
N ILE A 56 7.65 -0.13 -2.88
CA ILE A 56 6.20 0.08 -2.84
C ILE A 56 5.78 0.56 -1.44
N ASN A 57 4.62 1.20 -1.34
CA ASN A 57 4.10 1.71 -0.07
C ASN A 57 3.78 0.52 0.81
N ARG A 58 4.14 0.58 2.09
CA ARG A 58 3.74 -0.47 3.03
C ARG A 58 2.23 -0.62 3.15
N ALA A 59 1.45 0.44 2.91
CA ALA A 59 -0.01 0.35 2.86
C ALA A 59 -0.54 -0.44 1.66
N GLU A 60 0.22 -0.50 0.55
CA GLU A 60 -0.13 -1.22 -0.68
C GLU A 60 0.53 -2.61 -0.74
N THR A 61 1.61 -2.80 0.03
CA THR A 61 2.38 -4.05 0.03
C THR A 61 1.74 -5.06 0.98
N ARG A 62 1.62 -6.30 0.52
CA ARG A 62 1.21 -7.45 1.34
C ARG A 62 2.09 -7.57 2.59
N ALA A 63 1.48 -7.85 3.73
CA ALA A 63 2.23 -8.04 4.97
C ALA A 63 3.09 -9.31 4.88
N ASN A 64 4.16 -9.37 5.68
CA ASN A 64 4.96 -10.58 5.77
C ASN A 64 4.15 -11.69 6.49
N ASN A 65 4.48 -12.96 6.21
CA ASN A 65 3.93 -14.15 6.89
C ASN A 65 2.49 -14.56 6.50
N HIS A 66 2.03 -14.24 5.30
CA HIS A 66 0.80 -14.86 4.78
C HIS A 66 1.05 -16.34 4.51
N LYS A 67 0.15 -17.20 5.00
CA LYS A 67 0.22 -18.66 4.79
C LYS A 67 -0.37 -19.10 3.47
N LEU A 68 -1.29 -18.31 2.93
CA LEU A 68 -1.99 -18.56 1.69
C LEU A 68 -1.49 -17.58 0.62
N THR A 69 -1.54 -18.04 -0.62
CA THR A 69 -1.36 -17.22 -1.82
C THR A 69 -2.61 -16.38 -2.08
N GLU A 70 -2.49 -15.33 -2.90
CA GLU A 70 -3.63 -14.48 -3.28
C GLU A 70 -4.75 -15.31 -3.94
N ILE A 71 -4.37 -16.26 -4.79
CA ILE A 71 -5.30 -17.15 -5.50
C ILE A 71 -6.05 -18.06 -4.53
N GLU A 72 -5.37 -18.58 -3.50
CA GLU A 72 -6.00 -19.41 -2.48
C GLU A 72 -6.96 -18.60 -1.60
N GLU A 73 -6.59 -17.38 -1.22
CA GLU A 73 -7.48 -16.46 -0.50
C GLU A 73 -8.71 -16.10 -1.33
N ASP A 74 -8.54 -15.78 -2.61
CA ASP A 74 -9.64 -15.48 -3.53
C ASP A 74 -10.57 -16.69 -3.69
N SER A 75 -10.01 -17.88 -3.86
CA SER A 75 -10.79 -19.12 -3.94
C SER A 75 -11.58 -19.38 -2.66
N LEU A 76 -10.98 -19.11 -1.50
CA LEU A 76 -11.64 -19.25 -0.20
C LEU A 76 -12.77 -18.24 -0.02
N ILE A 77 -12.56 -16.98 -0.41
CA ILE A 77 -13.59 -15.93 -0.39
C ILE A 77 -14.77 -16.32 -1.27
N GLN A 78 -14.50 -16.74 -2.51
CA GLN A 78 -15.55 -17.18 -3.44
C GLN A 78 -16.34 -18.36 -2.87
N TRP A 79 -15.65 -19.34 -2.26
CA TRP A 79 -16.31 -20.47 -1.62
C TRP A 79 -17.20 -20.05 -0.45
N ILE A 80 -16.73 -19.15 0.42
CA ILE A 80 -17.50 -18.64 1.56
C ILE A 80 -18.75 -17.89 1.07
N LEU A 81 -18.61 -16.96 0.12
CA LEU A 81 -19.74 -16.20 -0.44
C LEU A 81 -20.75 -17.12 -1.12
N SER A 82 -20.26 -18.13 -1.84
CA SER A 82 -21.08 -19.15 -2.49
C SER A 82 -21.85 -20.00 -1.47
N MET A 83 -21.24 -20.34 -0.33
CA MET A 83 -21.88 -21.07 0.77
C MET A 83 -22.94 -20.22 1.50
N ASP A 84 -22.62 -18.96 1.77
CA ASP A 84 -23.53 -17.99 2.40
C ASP A 84 -24.78 -17.76 1.55
N GLN A 85 -24.62 -17.62 0.23
CA GLN A 85 -25.74 -17.52 -0.71
C GLN A 85 -26.66 -18.75 -0.69
N ARG A 86 -26.14 -19.93 -0.37
CA ARG A 86 -26.92 -21.17 -0.21
C ARG A 86 -27.53 -21.34 1.18
N GLY A 87 -27.32 -20.39 2.09
CA GLY A 87 -27.77 -20.47 3.48
C GLY A 87 -27.04 -21.53 4.31
N ALA A 88 -25.88 -22.00 3.84
CA ALA A 88 -25.09 -23.01 4.53
C ALA A 88 -23.83 -22.39 5.13
N ALA A 89 -23.51 -22.75 6.38
CA ALA A 89 -22.28 -22.29 7.01
C ALA A 89 -21.04 -22.93 6.34
N PRO A 90 -19.99 -22.18 6.00
CA PRO A 90 -18.74 -22.75 5.53
C PRO A 90 -18.14 -23.65 6.61
N ARG A 91 -17.96 -24.93 6.30
CA ARG A 91 -17.31 -25.91 7.19
C ARG A 91 -16.05 -26.45 6.52
N PRO A 92 -14.90 -26.50 7.22
CA PRO A 92 -13.73 -27.19 6.70
C PRO A 92 -14.06 -28.69 6.57
N ALA A 93 -13.60 -29.31 5.49
CA ALA A 93 -13.63 -30.75 5.37
C ALA A 93 -12.70 -31.34 6.45
N THR A 94 -13.27 -32.17 7.34
CA THR A 94 -12.55 -32.96 8.35
C THR A 94 -11.75 -34.09 7.72
#